data_AF-A0A8J7AQN1-F1
#
_entry.id   AF-A0A8J7AQN1-F1
#
_cell.length_a   1.000
_cell.length_b   1.000
_cell.length_c   1.000
_cell.angle_alpha   90.00
_cell.angle_beta   90.00
_cell.angle_gamma   90.00
#
_symmetry.space_group_name_H-M   'P 1'
#
loop_
_entity.id
_entity.type
_entity.pdbx_description
1 polymer ?
#
loop_
_entity_poly.entity_id
_entity_poly.type
_entity_poly.pdbx_seq_one_letter_code
_entity_poly.pdbx_strand_id
1 'polypeptide(L)'
;MAQKTLTFQNRTLTYAEWDAETGIPEGTLRGRIKMGWSVERTLTEKNSVGRRKKPVDTSLIGMKVGPNNLVVREKIESSDNYIVETADGNDSWIVPGYRLRNPDKLKNLEGPPIRARYYVTSPDNVEMGVTNLKTLCDKLKLDFNKMLKVADGLQANHQGWKCRKA
;
A
#
# COMPACT_ATOMS: atom_id res chain seq x y z
N MET A 1 -23.80 -21.99 14.57
CA MET A 1 -22.56 -21.35 15.07
C MET A 1 -22.85 -20.78 16.45
N ALA A 2 -21.99 -21.00 17.45
CA ALA A 2 -22.25 -20.52 18.81
C ALA A 2 -22.28 -18.99 18.87
N GLN A 3 -23.39 -18.42 19.37
CA GLN A 3 -23.51 -16.99 19.63
C GLN A 3 -22.64 -16.65 20.83
N LYS A 4 -21.57 -15.90 20.62
CA LYS A 4 -20.63 -15.57 21.68
C LYS A 4 -21.12 -14.31 22.40
N THR A 5 -21.41 -14.45 23.68
CA THR A 5 -21.91 -13.38 24.56
C THR A 5 -20.75 -12.64 25.21
N LEU A 6 -21.00 -11.37 25.55
CA LEU A 6 -20.05 -10.45 26.15
C LEU A 6 -20.71 -9.77 27.36
N THR A 7 -20.05 -9.86 28.51
CA THR A 7 -20.55 -9.29 29.77
C THR A 7 -19.87 -7.96 30.07
N PHE A 8 -20.65 -6.89 30.18
CA PHE A 8 -20.18 -5.55 30.55
C PHE A 8 -21.22 -4.84 31.43
N GLN A 9 -20.79 -4.19 32.51
CA GLN A 9 -21.65 -3.48 33.46
C GLN A 9 -22.87 -4.31 33.93
N ASN A 10 -22.64 -5.57 34.33
CA ASN A 10 -23.67 -6.52 34.75
C ASN A 10 -24.72 -6.89 33.68
N ARG A 11 -24.49 -6.55 32.41
CA ARG A 11 -25.31 -6.98 31.28
C ARG A 11 -24.53 -7.99 30.46
N THR A 12 -25.12 -9.16 30.22
CA THR A 12 -24.57 -10.17 29.31
C THR A 12 -25.42 -10.17 28.05
N LEU A 13 -24.87 -9.62 26.97
CA LEU A 13 -25.55 -9.52 25.69
C LEU A 13 -24.70 -10.20 24.61
N THR A 14 -25.34 -10.59 23.52
CA THR A 14 -24.67 -11.06 22.30
C THR A 14 -23.96 -9.92 21.60
N TYR A 15 -23.01 -10.22 20.71
CA TYR A 15 -22.38 -9.18 19.91
C TYR A 15 -23.36 -8.41 19.02
N ALA A 16 -24.42 -9.04 18.54
CA ALA A 16 -25.46 -8.40 17.73
C ALA A 16 -26.29 -7.39 18.55
N GLU A 17 -26.59 -7.74 19.81
CA GLU A 17 -27.26 -6.81 20.73
C GLU A 17 -26.35 -5.66 21.14
N TRP A 18 -25.05 -5.93 21.38
CA TRP A 18 -24.07 -4.87 21.61
C TRP A 18 -23.86 -3.97 20.39
N ASP A 19 -23.98 -4.49 19.17
CA ASP A 19 -23.97 -3.70 17.93
C ASP A 19 -25.15 -2.74 17.89
N ALA A 20 -26.36 -3.22 18.21
CA ALA A 20 -27.55 -2.38 18.32
C ALA A 20 -27.43 -1.31 19.42
N GLU A 21 -26.86 -1.66 20.58
CA GLU A 21 -26.72 -0.75 21.73
C GLU A 21 -25.62 0.30 21.52
N THR A 22 -24.46 -0.09 20.98
CA THR A 22 -23.27 0.77 20.87
C THR A 22 -23.06 1.37 19.49
N GLY A 23 -23.74 0.85 18.47
CA GLY A 23 -23.50 1.18 17.06
C GLY A 23 -22.15 0.67 16.52
N ILE A 24 -21.49 -0.25 17.23
CA ILE A 24 -20.21 -0.84 16.83
C ILE A 24 -20.50 -2.20 16.18
N PRO A 25 -20.16 -2.38 14.89
CA PRO A 25 -20.43 -3.62 14.17
C PRO A 25 -19.92 -4.87 14.90
N GLU A 26 -20.71 -5.93 14.94
CA GLU A 26 -20.31 -7.22 15.56
C GLU A 26 -18.91 -7.67 15.09
N GLY A 27 -18.62 -7.53 13.79
CA GLY A 27 -17.31 -7.89 13.23
C GLY A 27 -16.15 -7.12 13.86
N THR A 28 -16.37 -5.85 14.20
CA THR A 28 -15.40 -5.01 14.91
C THR A 28 -15.25 -5.46 16.36
N LEU A 29 -16.35 -5.73 17.07
CA LEU A 29 -16.31 -6.25 18.45
C LEU A 29 -15.53 -7.57 18.53
N ARG A 30 -15.83 -8.51 17.62
CA ARG A 30 -15.14 -9.80 17.54
C ARG A 30 -13.65 -9.65 17.25
N GLY A 31 -13.29 -8.76 16.32
CA GLY A 31 -11.90 -8.44 16.00
C GLY A 31 -11.13 -7.88 17.19
N ARG A 32 -11.72 -6.94 17.93
CA ARG A 32 -11.14 -6.32 19.13
C ARG A 32 -10.86 -7.35 20.23
N ILE A 33 -11.82 -8.23 20.53
CA ILE A 33 -11.62 -9.31 21.51
C ILE A 33 -10.52 -10.28 21.07
N LYS A 34 -10.47 -10.65 19.77
CA LYS A 34 -9.39 -11.50 19.24
C LYS A 34 -8.01 -10.85 19.37
N MET A 35 -7.94 -9.52 19.29
CA MET A 35 -6.71 -8.74 19.52
C MET A 35 -6.40 -8.52 21.00
N GLY A 36 -7.15 -9.12 21.93
CA GLY A 36 -6.92 -9.00 23.37
C GLY A 36 -7.35 -7.66 23.97
N TRP A 37 -8.25 -6.91 23.32
CA TRP A 37 -8.80 -5.70 23.91
C TRP A 37 -9.68 -6.04 25.12
N SER A 38 -9.66 -5.17 26.13
CA SER A 38 -10.59 -5.28 27.25
C SER A 38 -12.02 -5.08 26.79
N VAL A 39 -12.97 -5.67 27.52
CA VAL A 39 -14.40 -5.60 27.20
C VAL A 39 -14.89 -4.16 27.18
N GLU A 40 -14.53 -3.39 28.19
CA GLU A 40 -14.85 -1.97 28.31
C GLU A 40 -14.39 -1.20 27.07
N ARG A 41 -13.09 -1.27 26.75
CA ARG A 41 -12.52 -0.59 25.59
C ARG A 41 -13.15 -1.06 24.28
N THR A 42 -13.56 -2.33 24.21
CA THR A 42 -14.19 -2.90 23.02
C THR A 42 -15.55 -2.25 22.75
N LEU A 43 -16.30 -1.87 23.80
CA LEU A 43 -17.64 -1.30 23.73
C LEU A 43 -17.65 0.24 23.76
N THR A 44 -16.64 0.89 24.35
CA THR A 44 -16.59 2.36 24.48
C THR A 44 -15.84 3.05 23.35
N GLU A 45 -14.87 2.37 22.73
CA GLU A 45 -14.03 2.99 21.70
C GLU A 45 -14.82 3.13 20.40
N LYS A 46 -15.10 4.38 19.99
CA LYS A 46 -15.81 4.68 18.74
C LYS A 46 -15.14 3.98 17.57
N ASN A 47 -15.94 3.28 16.76
CA ASN A 47 -15.47 2.72 15.51
C ASN A 47 -15.07 3.89 14.61
N SER A 48 -13.77 4.20 14.54
CA SER A 48 -13.24 5.08 13.51
C SER A 48 -13.47 4.32 12.22
N VAL A 49 -14.59 4.61 11.55
CA VAL A 49 -14.98 4.06 10.26
C VAL A 49 -13.72 3.94 9.42
N GLY A 50 -13.17 2.72 9.36
CA GLY A 50 -11.93 2.48 8.67
C GLY A 50 -12.18 3.02 7.27
N ARG A 51 -11.39 4.05 6.87
CA ARG A 51 -11.58 4.78 5.61
C ARG A 51 -12.07 3.78 4.58
N ARG A 52 -13.38 3.81 4.24
CA ARG A 52 -13.89 2.98 3.16
C ARG A 52 -12.99 3.31 2.00
N LYS A 53 -12.18 2.35 1.52
CA LYS A 53 -11.40 2.56 0.32
C LYS A 53 -12.44 2.90 -0.72
N LYS A 54 -12.53 4.19 -1.12
CA LYS A 54 -13.42 4.60 -2.19
C LYS A 54 -13.13 3.68 -3.39
N PRO A 55 -14.13 3.30 -4.19
CA PRO A 55 -13.90 2.60 -5.44
C PRO A 55 -12.77 3.32 -6.19
N VAL A 56 -11.82 2.52 -6.66
CA VAL A 56 -10.58 2.99 -7.24
C VAL A 56 -10.91 3.65 -8.58
N ASP A 57 -10.61 4.94 -8.72
CA ASP A 57 -10.97 5.72 -9.89
C ASP A 57 -10.07 5.35 -11.08
N THR A 58 -10.63 4.64 -12.05
CA THR A 58 -9.93 4.25 -13.30
C THR A 58 -10.01 5.31 -14.39
N SER A 59 -10.77 6.40 -14.19
CA SER A 59 -10.85 7.52 -15.15
C SER A 59 -9.53 8.29 -15.30
N LEU A 60 -8.57 8.00 -14.42
CA LEU A 60 -7.24 8.61 -14.44
C LEU A 60 -6.34 8.10 -15.58
N ILE A 61 -6.66 6.97 -16.20
CA ILE A 61 -5.90 6.42 -17.33
C ILE A 61 -5.93 7.41 -18.51
N GLY A 62 -4.75 7.74 -19.05
CA GLY A 62 -4.55 8.70 -20.13
C GLY A 62 -4.46 10.16 -19.66
N MET A 63 -4.64 10.46 -18.38
CA MET A 63 -4.54 11.83 -17.86
C MET A 63 -3.09 12.26 -17.67
N LYS A 64 -2.81 13.52 -18.05
CA LYS A 64 -1.59 14.23 -17.69
C LYS A 64 -1.66 14.70 -16.24
N VAL A 65 -0.62 14.44 -15.46
CA VAL A 65 -0.55 14.76 -14.02
C VAL A 65 0.76 15.47 -13.69
N GLY A 66 0.66 16.56 -12.93
CA GLY A 66 1.81 17.30 -12.41
C GLY A 66 2.56 18.17 -13.45
N PRO A 67 3.57 18.92 -12.97
CA PRO A 67 4.35 19.85 -13.80
C PRO A 67 5.27 19.16 -14.83
N ASN A 68 5.58 17.88 -14.63
CA ASN A 68 6.47 17.10 -15.51
C ASN A 68 5.72 16.34 -16.62
N ASN A 69 4.47 16.69 -16.90
CA ASN A 69 3.69 16.13 -18.02
C ASN A 69 3.58 14.59 -17.96
N LEU A 70 3.43 14.04 -16.75
CA LEU A 70 3.37 12.60 -16.53
C LEU A 70 2.02 12.04 -16.97
N VAL A 71 1.95 10.87 -17.60
CA VAL A 71 0.74 10.23 -18.12
C VAL A 71 0.50 8.92 -17.40
N VAL A 72 -0.67 8.75 -16.78
CA VAL A 72 -1.07 7.46 -16.19
C VAL A 72 -1.43 6.49 -17.31
N ARG A 73 -0.73 5.36 -17.43
CA ARG A 73 -0.91 4.39 -18.52
C ARG A 73 -1.83 3.24 -18.16
N GLU A 74 -1.46 2.50 -17.13
CA GLU A 74 -2.10 1.24 -16.81
C GLU A 74 -2.28 1.11 -15.30
N LYS A 75 -3.33 0.42 -14.89
CA LYS A 75 -3.51 -0.02 -13.52
C LYS A 75 -3.00 -1.45 -13.39
N ILE A 76 -2.17 -1.71 -12.38
CA ILE A 76 -1.69 -3.06 -12.09
C ILE A 76 -2.86 -3.86 -11.49
N GLU A 77 -3.42 -4.81 -12.23
CA GLU A 77 -4.67 -5.53 -11.87
C GLU A 77 -4.66 -6.16 -10.47
N SER A 78 -3.49 -6.64 -10.02
CA SER A 78 -3.31 -7.25 -8.70
C SER A 78 -3.03 -6.25 -7.56
N SER A 79 -3.06 -4.93 -7.79
CA SER A 79 -2.75 -3.94 -6.75
C SER A 79 -3.46 -2.59 -6.90
N ASP A 80 -3.48 -1.79 -5.84
CA ASP A 80 -3.96 -0.40 -5.85
C ASP A 80 -2.94 0.56 -6.53
N ASN A 81 -2.05 0.08 -7.40
CA ASN A 81 -0.98 0.88 -8.02
C ASN A 81 -1.20 1.08 -9.52
N TYR A 82 -0.61 2.15 -10.05
CA TYR A 82 -0.71 2.56 -11.45
C TYR A 82 0.68 2.77 -12.03
N ILE A 83 0.86 2.49 -13.32
CA ILE A 83 2.03 2.86 -14.10
C ILE A 83 1.79 4.27 -14.62
N VAL A 84 2.75 5.16 -14.39
CA VAL A 84 2.76 6.54 -14.83
C VAL A 84 4.06 6.77 -15.57
N GLU A 85 4.03 7.43 -16.72
CA GLU A 85 5.21 7.64 -17.58
C GLU A 85 5.38 9.11 -17.94
N THR A 86 6.51 9.52 -18.47
CA THR A 86 6.61 10.85 -19.09
C THR A 86 5.82 10.90 -20.39
N ALA A 87 5.40 12.10 -20.82
CA ALA A 87 4.68 12.27 -22.08
C ALA A 87 5.51 11.84 -23.32
N ASP A 88 6.83 11.90 -23.21
CA ASP A 88 7.82 11.41 -24.18
C ASP A 88 8.08 9.90 -24.08
N GLY A 89 7.58 9.23 -23.03
CA GLY A 89 7.64 7.77 -22.87
C GLY A 89 9.01 7.22 -22.46
N ASN A 90 9.96 8.08 -22.09
CA ASN A 90 11.32 7.67 -21.74
C ASN A 90 11.44 7.15 -20.31
N ASP A 91 10.57 7.60 -19.40
CA ASP A 91 10.61 7.21 -18.00
C ASP A 91 9.24 6.69 -17.55
N SER A 92 9.24 5.58 -16.80
CA SER A 92 8.02 4.95 -16.28
C SER A 92 8.17 4.62 -14.77
N TRP A 93 7.09 4.82 -14.01
CA TRP A 93 7.05 4.66 -12.56
C TRP A 93 5.77 3.99 -12.09
N ILE A 94 5.85 3.27 -10.97
CA ILE A 94 4.68 2.72 -10.28
C ILE A 94 4.25 3.67 -9.16
N VAL A 95 3.08 4.30 -9.31
CA VAL A 95 2.49 5.24 -8.35
C VAL A 95 1.34 4.56 -7.59
N PRO A 96 1.37 4.59 -6.25
CA PRO A 96 0.23 4.14 -5.46
C PRO A 96 -1.03 4.97 -5.72
N GLY A 97 -2.14 4.31 -5.97
CA GLY A 97 -3.42 4.92 -6.36
C GLY A 97 -4.07 5.83 -5.32
N TYR A 98 -3.60 5.83 -4.07
CA TYR A 98 -4.04 6.82 -3.09
C TYR A 98 -3.40 8.20 -3.32
N ARG A 99 -2.25 8.29 -4.02
CA ARG A 99 -1.63 9.55 -4.42
C ARG A 99 -2.35 10.17 -5.61
N LEU A 100 -2.88 9.33 -6.51
CA LEU A 100 -3.64 9.77 -7.68
C LEU A 100 -5.06 10.26 -7.34
N ARG A 101 -5.59 9.88 -6.18
CA ARG A 101 -6.94 10.26 -5.72
C ARG A 101 -7.09 11.71 -5.24
N ASN A 102 -6.02 12.50 -5.18
CA ASN A 102 -6.10 13.91 -4.77
C ASN A 102 -5.31 14.80 -5.75
N PRO A 103 -6.00 15.62 -6.56
CA PRO A 103 -5.36 16.45 -7.58
C PRO A 103 -4.43 17.54 -7.00
N ASP A 104 -4.66 18.02 -5.78
CA ASP A 104 -3.73 18.97 -5.15
C ASP A 104 -2.43 18.28 -4.67
N LYS A 105 -2.45 16.96 -4.47
CA LYS A 105 -1.22 16.17 -4.25
C LYS A 105 -0.50 15.80 -5.53
N LEU A 106 -1.14 15.95 -6.70
CA LEU A 106 -0.52 15.75 -8.01
C LEU A 106 0.34 16.96 -8.43
N LYS A 107 -0.03 18.17 -7.98
CA LYS A 107 0.72 19.41 -8.27
C LYS A 107 2.12 19.42 -7.67
N ASN A 108 2.30 18.73 -6.54
CA ASN A 108 3.59 18.57 -5.85
C ASN A 108 4.32 17.26 -6.22
N LEU A 109 3.93 16.59 -7.32
CA LEU A 109 4.79 15.60 -7.98
C LEU A 109 5.86 16.36 -8.78
N GLU A 110 6.68 17.16 -8.08
CA GLU A 110 7.90 17.70 -8.65
C GLU A 110 8.97 16.60 -8.57
N GLY A 111 9.30 16.01 -9.72
CA GLY A 111 10.32 14.97 -9.83
C GLY A 111 9.84 13.56 -9.46
N PRO A 112 10.71 12.55 -9.65
CA PRO A 112 10.38 11.15 -9.40
C PRO A 112 9.90 10.97 -7.94
N PRO A 113 8.79 10.23 -7.71
CA PRO A 113 8.21 10.15 -6.38
C PRO A 113 9.14 9.35 -5.46
N ILE A 114 9.70 10.08 -4.48
CA ILE A 114 10.52 9.60 -3.36
C ILE A 114 11.95 9.33 -3.83
N ARG A 115 12.96 9.91 -3.13
CA ARG A 115 14.36 9.49 -3.21
C ARG A 115 14.40 7.97 -3.32
N ALA A 116 14.61 7.44 -4.52
CA ALA A 116 14.85 6.02 -4.70
C ALA A 116 15.94 5.69 -3.68
N ARG A 117 15.73 4.70 -2.81
CA ARG A 117 16.80 4.30 -1.89
C ARG A 117 17.80 3.42 -2.62
N TYR A 118 17.34 2.81 -3.70
CA TYR A 118 18.10 1.91 -4.54
C TYR A 118 17.72 2.14 -6.01
N TYR A 119 18.70 2.12 -6.89
CA TYR A 119 18.49 1.94 -8.32
C TYR A 119 18.79 0.48 -8.64
N VAL A 120 17.85 -0.19 -9.30
CA VAL A 120 17.95 -1.60 -9.69
C VAL A 120 17.97 -1.68 -11.19
N THR A 121 18.95 -2.37 -11.76
CA THR A 121 19.04 -2.63 -13.19
C THR A 121 18.54 -4.04 -13.46
N SER A 122 17.57 -4.19 -14.36
CA SER A 122 17.08 -5.48 -14.83
C SER A 122 18.14 -6.20 -15.68
N PRO A 123 17.98 -7.53 -15.91
CA PRO A 123 18.83 -8.27 -16.84
C PRO A 123 18.83 -7.69 -18.26
N ASP A 124 17.75 -7.00 -18.63
CA ASP A 124 17.57 -6.31 -19.92
C ASP A 124 18.25 -4.92 -19.95
N ASN A 125 19.04 -4.58 -18.93
CA ASN A 125 19.70 -3.28 -18.73
C ASN A 125 18.75 -2.08 -18.54
N VAL A 126 17.50 -2.32 -18.11
CA VAL A 126 16.57 -1.24 -17.75
C VAL A 126 16.79 -0.86 -16.28
N GLU A 127 17.16 0.40 -16.03
CA GLU A 127 17.32 0.92 -14.67
C GLU A 127 15.99 1.44 -14.11
N MET A 128 15.68 1.06 -12.87
CA MET A 128 14.47 1.46 -12.16
C MET A 128 14.81 1.93 -10.76
N GLY A 129 14.24 3.07 -10.35
CA GLY A 129 14.34 3.55 -8.97
C GLY A 129 13.33 2.84 -8.05
N VAL A 130 13.80 2.27 -6.94
CA VAL A 130 12.95 1.66 -5.92
C VAL A 130 13.19 2.25 -4.54
N THR A 131 12.10 2.38 -3.79
CA THR A 131 12.10 2.90 -2.42
C THR A 131 12.22 1.79 -1.38
N ASN A 132 11.69 0.60 -1.69
CA ASN A 132 11.75 -0.58 -0.85
C ASN A 132 12.21 -1.78 -1.66
N LEU A 133 13.51 -2.10 -1.54
CA LEU A 133 14.13 -3.23 -2.22
C LEU A 133 13.50 -4.57 -1.82
N LYS A 134 13.01 -4.72 -0.58
CA LYS A 134 12.36 -5.96 -0.11
C LYS A 134 11.08 -6.26 -0.88
N THR A 135 10.23 -5.25 -1.07
CA THR A 135 8.99 -5.40 -1.84
C THR A 135 9.26 -5.75 -3.30
N LEU A 136 10.32 -5.21 -3.91
CA LEU A 136 10.75 -5.62 -5.25
C LEU A 136 11.20 -7.09 -5.24
N CYS A 137 12.03 -7.48 -4.27
CA CYS A 137 12.53 -8.84 -4.17
C CYS A 137 11.40 -9.86 -4.00
N ASP A 138 10.41 -9.57 -3.16
CA ASP A 138 9.25 -10.43 -2.94
C ASP A 138 8.44 -10.67 -4.24
N LYS A 139 8.30 -9.62 -5.07
CA LYS A 139 7.58 -9.70 -6.35
C LYS A 139 8.34 -10.49 -7.40
N LEU A 140 9.65 -10.25 -7.51
CA LEU A 140 10.51 -10.87 -8.52
C LEU A 140 11.07 -12.23 -8.07
N LYS A 141 10.68 -12.71 -6.87
CA LYS A 141 11.22 -13.92 -6.22
C LYS A 141 12.75 -13.89 -6.09
N LEU A 142 13.30 -12.69 -5.90
CA LEU A 142 14.72 -12.47 -5.63
C LEU A 142 14.99 -12.59 -4.12
N ASP A 143 16.21 -12.97 -3.78
CA ASP A 143 16.65 -12.97 -2.39
C ASP A 143 17.06 -11.56 -1.95
N PHE A 144 16.35 -11.00 -0.98
CA PHE A 144 16.59 -9.66 -0.48
C PHE A 144 18.00 -9.48 0.09
N ASN A 145 18.55 -10.49 0.79
CA ASN A 145 19.88 -10.41 1.37
C ASN A 145 20.95 -10.44 0.29
N LYS A 146 20.76 -11.25 -0.76
CA LYS A 146 21.66 -11.25 -1.92
C LYS A 146 21.59 -9.93 -2.68
N MET A 147 20.40 -9.38 -2.90
CA MET A 147 20.24 -8.07 -3.52
C MET A 147 20.86 -6.93 -2.71
N LEU A 148 20.84 -7.02 -1.38
CA LEU A 148 21.56 -6.10 -0.48
C LEU A 148 23.08 -6.18 -0.66
N LYS A 149 23.63 -7.40 -0.74
CA LYS A 149 25.06 -7.59 -1.04
C LYS A 149 25.44 -7.00 -2.39
N VAL A 150 24.56 -7.09 -3.38
CA VAL A 150 24.76 -6.42 -4.67
C VAL A 150 24.76 -4.90 -4.51
N ALA A 151 23.81 -4.35 -3.75
CA ALA A 151 23.74 -2.92 -3.46
C ALA A 151 24.95 -2.37 -2.69
N ASP A 152 25.57 -3.20 -1.84
CA ASP A 152 26.79 -2.89 -1.07
C ASP A 152 28.08 -3.09 -1.90
N GLY A 153 27.97 -3.56 -3.15
CA GLY A 153 29.12 -3.87 -4.00
C GLY A 153 29.86 -5.16 -3.63
N LEU A 154 29.33 -5.95 -2.69
CA LEU A 154 29.89 -7.25 -2.29
C LEU A 154 29.59 -8.37 -3.30
N GLN A 155 28.63 -8.15 -4.20
CA GLN A 155 28.26 -9.10 -5.24
C GLN A 155 27.96 -8.35 -6.55
N ALA A 156 28.43 -8.87 -7.70
CA ALA A 156 28.32 -8.16 -8.97
C ALA A 156 26.87 -8.06 -9.50
N ASN A 157 26.09 -9.12 -9.32
CA ASN A 157 24.66 -9.17 -9.65
C ASN A 157 24.01 -10.36 -8.93
N HIS A 158 22.68 -10.39 -8.89
CA HIS A 158 21.90 -11.53 -8.44
C HIS A 158 20.84 -11.87 -9.49
N GLN A 159 20.96 -13.04 -10.12
CA GLN A 159 20.05 -13.47 -11.20
C GLN A 159 19.98 -12.45 -12.35
N GLY A 160 21.11 -11.82 -12.70
CA GLY A 160 21.17 -10.77 -13.71
C GLY A 160 20.73 -9.38 -13.24
N TRP A 161 20.14 -9.26 -12.04
CA TRP A 161 19.76 -7.98 -11.47
C TRP A 161 20.96 -7.30 -10.78
N LYS A 162 21.15 -6.02 -11.09
CA LYS A 162 22.11 -5.15 -10.39
C LYS A 162 21.37 -4.19 -9.49
N CYS A 163 22.01 -3.75 -8.42
CA CYS A 163 21.44 -2.82 -7.46
C CYS A 163 22.55 -1.87 -7.01
N ARG A 164 22.22 -0.58 -6.87
CA ARG A 164 23.08 0.43 -6.24
C ARG A 164 22.24 1.27 -5.30
N LYS A 165 22.82 1.75 -4.21
CA LYS A 165 22.16 2.75 -3.36
C LYS A 165 22.16 4.09 -4.09
N ALA A 166 21.11 4.88 -3.89
CA ALA A 166 21.03 6.25 -4.42
C ALA A 166 21.85 7.24 -3.61
#